data_AF-A0A699Z4Y8-F1
#
_entry.id   AF-A0A699Z4Y8-F1
#
_cell.length_a   1.000
_cell.length_b   1.000
_cell.length_c   1.000
_cell.angle_alpha   90.00
_cell.angle_beta   90.00
_cell.angle_gamma   90.00
#
_symmetry.space_group_name_H-M   'P 1'
#
loop_
_entity.id
_entity.type
_entity.pdbx_description
1 polymer ?
#
loop_
_entity_poly.entity_id
_entity_poly.type
_entity_poly.pdbx_seq_one_letter_code
_entity_poly.pdbx_strand_id
1 'polypeptide(L)'
;MGDDLMAIGEHCSVPDCGQRDFLPFKCDCCSRVFCLQHRTYSNHACEKAGEKQLELIVCPLCAKSVRLNGRDANIAFEEHTKSGCDPQNYNKVHKKPRCPVHGCKEKLATINTYHCKLCQQRVCIKHRHACDHGCDETQAMAKQLAAASARQRGFLGQVQSALRFSAGSSPAAAMGSGKGAVAAALGASDAGNTVKGSAERRKQMLQAQQSG
;
A
#
# COMPACT_ATOMS: atom_id res chain seq x y z
N MET A 1 13.71 -19.00 -45.31
CA MET A 1 12.57 -18.79 -44.39
C MET A 1 12.67 -17.36 -43.89
N GLY A 2 11.98 -16.40 -44.51
CA GLY A 2 12.25 -14.97 -44.28
C GLY A 2 11.11 -14.02 -44.65
N ASP A 3 9.86 -14.42 -44.46
CA ASP A 3 8.68 -13.67 -44.93
C ASP A 3 7.65 -13.32 -43.83
N ASP A 4 8.04 -13.25 -42.55
CA ASP A 4 7.09 -13.05 -41.44
C ASP A 4 7.32 -11.78 -40.59
N LEU A 5 8.17 -10.85 -41.04
CA LEU A 5 8.37 -9.58 -40.32
C LEU A 5 7.29 -8.54 -40.68
N MET A 6 6.67 -8.64 -41.86
CA MET A 6 5.59 -7.75 -42.31
C MET A 6 4.21 -8.12 -41.74
N ALA A 7 4.09 -9.24 -41.01
CA ALA A 7 2.85 -9.65 -40.34
C ALA A 7 2.68 -9.02 -38.95
N ILE A 8 3.70 -8.36 -38.41
CA ILE A 8 3.71 -7.86 -37.03
C ILE A 8 2.94 -6.54 -36.93
N GLY A 9 2.06 -6.44 -35.93
CA GLY A 9 1.21 -5.26 -35.69
C GLY A 9 -0.16 -5.34 -36.36
N GLU A 10 -1.14 -4.65 -35.77
CA GLU A 10 -2.51 -4.59 -36.28
C GLU A 10 -2.80 -3.24 -36.94
N HIS A 11 -3.76 -3.21 -37.87
CA HIS A 11 -4.18 -1.99 -38.56
C HIS A 11 -5.18 -1.21 -37.72
N CYS A 12 -5.12 0.12 -37.82
CA CYS A 12 -6.13 1.00 -37.27
C CYS A 12 -7.49 0.76 -37.96
N SER A 13 -8.55 0.61 -37.17
CA SER A 13 -9.93 0.39 -37.64
C SER A 13 -10.62 1.65 -38.16
N VAL A 14 -9.94 2.81 -38.15
CA VAL A 14 -10.44 4.05 -38.78
C VAL A 14 -10.21 3.95 -40.29
N PRO A 15 -11.26 4.10 -41.13
CA PRO A 15 -11.18 3.87 -42.57
C PRO A 15 -10.13 4.75 -43.27
N ASP A 16 -10.00 6.00 -42.85
CA ASP A 16 -9.06 6.96 -43.45
C ASP A 16 -7.61 6.84 -42.94
N CYS A 17 -7.34 5.97 -41.95
CA CYS A 17 -6.02 5.87 -41.33
C CYS A 17 -5.16 4.75 -41.92
N GLY A 18 -5.66 3.51 -41.90
CA GLY A 18 -4.94 2.32 -42.39
C GLY A 18 -3.56 2.04 -41.75
N GLN A 19 -3.14 2.81 -40.74
CA GLN A 19 -1.82 2.69 -40.14
C GLN A 19 -1.66 1.36 -39.41
N ARG A 20 -0.55 0.64 -39.66
CA ARG A 20 -0.12 -0.51 -38.88
C ARG A 20 0.63 -0.05 -37.64
N ASP A 21 0.13 -0.42 -36.47
CA ASP A 21 0.76 -0.13 -35.19
C ASP A 21 1.22 -1.43 -34.53
N PHE A 22 2.46 -1.46 -34.06
CA PHE A 22 3.02 -2.62 -33.34
C PHE A 22 2.45 -2.73 -31.93
N LEU A 23 1.85 -1.65 -31.41
CA LEU A 23 1.19 -1.63 -30.11
C LEU A 23 -0.32 -1.37 -30.29
N PRO A 24 -1.10 -2.41 -30.63
CA PRO A 24 -2.52 -2.25 -30.90
C PRO A 24 -3.30 -1.76 -29.67
N PHE A 25 -4.00 -0.63 -29.81
CA PHE A 25 -4.89 -0.11 -28.76
C PHE A 25 -6.31 -0.62 -29.00
N LYS A 26 -6.79 -1.55 -28.17
CA LYS A 26 -8.18 -2.01 -28.23
C LYS A 26 -9.07 -1.06 -27.43
N CYS A 27 -10.09 -0.48 -28.06
CA CYS A 27 -11.08 0.36 -27.38
C CYS A 27 -11.94 -0.51 -26.47
N ASP A 28 -12.10 -0.14 -25.20
CA ASP A 28 -12.90 -0.88 -24.23
C ASP A 28 -14.41 -0.77 -24.46
N CYS A 29 -14.89 0.26 -25.19
CA CYS A 29 -16.30 0.41 -25.53
C CYS A 29 -16.70 -0.36 -26.80
N CYS A 30 -16.00 -0.14 -27.92
CA CYS A 30 -16.35 -0.73 -29.21
C CYS A 30 -15.50 -1.96 -29.60
N SER A 31 -14.50 -2.34 -28.79
CA SER A 31 -13.61 -3.50 -29.00
C SER A 31 -12.80 -3.51 -30.31
N ARG A 32 -12.84 -2.40 -31.08
CA ARG A 32 -12.02 -2.20 -32.29
C ARG A 32 -10.59 -1.79 -31.93
N VAL A 33 -9.67 -2.01 -32.87
CA VAL A 33 -8.23 -1.76 -32.69
C VAL A 33 -7.81 -0.47 -33.39
N PHE A 34 -7.03 0.36 -32.71
CA PHE A 34 -6.62 1.68 -33.19
C PHE A 34 -5.11 1.90 -33.00
N CYS A 35 -4.54 2.79 -33.80
CA CYS A 35 -3.16 3.26 -33.62
C CYS A 35 -3.08 4.33 -32.52
N LEU A 36 -1.86 4.76 -32.18
CA LEU A 36 -1.61 5.80 -31.17
C LEU A 36 -2.44 7.08 -31.35
N GLN A 37 -2.67 7.51 -32.60
CA GLN A 37 -3.42 8.73 -32.91
C GLN A 37 -4.94 8.56 -32.75
N HIS A 38 -5.48 7.35 -32.93
CA HIS A 38 -6.92 7.07 -32.90
C HIS A 38 -7.37 6.33 -31.63
N ARG A 39 -6.48 6.15 -30.63
CA ARG A 39 -6.77 5.39 -29.41
C ARG A 39 -7.84 6.01 -28.49
N THR A 40 -8.08 7.32 -28.58
CA THR A 40 -9.08 8.02 -27.75
C THR A 40 -10.47 7.95 -28.38
N TYR A 41 -11.52 7.95 -27.56
CA TYR A 41 -12.90 7.87 -28.05
C TYR A 41 -13.27 8.99 -29.01
N SER A 42 -12.73 10.19 -28.81
CA SER A 42 -12.95 11.35 -29.68
C SER A 42 -12.35 11.16 -31.07
N ASN A 43 -11.15 10.55 -31.15
CA ASN A 43 -10.38 10.53 -32.38
C ASN A 43 -10.86 9.45 -33.36
N HIS A 44 -11.50 8.38 -32.88
CA HIS A 44 -12.16 7.41 -33.75
C HIS A 44 -13.69 7.51 -33.74
N ALA A 45 -14.24 8.60 -33.18
CA ALA A 45 -15.69 8.83 -33.06
C ALA A 45 -16.43 7.60 -32.51
N CYS A 46 -16.06 7.15 -31.32
CA CYS A 46 -16.60 5.93 -30.72
C CYS A 46 -18.13 6.01 -30.53
N GLU A 47 -18.87 5.12 -31.18
CA GLU A 47 -20.33 5.00 -31.06
C GLU A 47 -20.81 4.81 -29.61
N LYS A 48 -20.01 4.11 -28.80
CA LYS A 48 -20.30 3.78 -27.40
C LYS A 48 -19.52 4.63 -26.40
N ALA A 49 -19.10 5.84 -26.81
CA ALA A 49 -18.38 6.74 -25.92
C ALA A 49 -19.23 7.06 -24.68
N GLY A 50 -18.65 6.96 -23.48
CA GLY A 50 -19.31 7.33 -22.23
C GLY A 50 -20.03 6.20 -21.47
N GLU A 51 -20.30 5.04 -22.10
CA GLU A 51 -20.96 3.91 -21.40
C GLU A 51 -20.19 3.43 -20.16
N LYS A 52 -18.87 3.57 -20.15
CA LYS A 52 -17.96 3.13 -19.08
C LYS A 52 -17.36 4.29 -18.29
N GLN A 53 -17.92 5.50 -18.42
CA GLN A 53 -17.38 6.66 -17.71
C GLN A 53 -17.53 6.47 -16.20
N LEU A 54 -16.38 6.34 -15.54
CA LEU A 54 -16.33 6.14 -14.11
C LEU A 54 -16.35 7.50 -13.40
N GLU A 55 -17.53 7.90 -12.95
CA GLU A 55 -17.70 9.10 -12.13
C GLU A 55 -17.34 8.80 -10.67
N LEU A 56 -16.37 9.55 -10.13
CA LEU A 56 -15.83 9.37 -8.78
C LEU A 56 -15.72 10.70 -8.04
N ILE A 57 -16.04 10.68 -6.75
CA ILE A 57 -15.61 11.71 -5.79
C ILE A 57 -14.55 11.14 -4.85
N VAL A 58 -13.73 12.01 -4.27
CA VAL A 58 -12.81 11.64 -3.17
C VAL A 58 -13.44 12.06 -1.85
N CYS A 59 -13.64 11.10 -0.94
CA CYS A 59 -14.17 11.36 0.38
C CYS A 59 -13.18 12.21 1.21
N PRO A 60 -13.57 13.39 1.72
CA PRO A 60 -12.69 14.25 2.53
C PRO A 60 -12.32 13.66 3.90
N LEU A 61 -13.11 12.70 4.42
CA LEU A 61 -12.88 12.13 5.75
C LEU A 61 -11.92 10.95 5.74
N CYS A 62 -11.95 10.11 4.69
CA CYS A 62 -11.13 8.90 4.62
C CYS A 62 -10.21 8.81 3.38
N ALA A 63 -10.28 9.79 2.47
CA ALA A 63 -9.55 9.81 1.20
C ALA A 63 -9.81 8.61 0.27
N LYS A 64 -10.95 7.92 0.44
CA LYS A 64 -11.39 6.83 -0.45
C LYS A 64 -12.16 7.40 -1.65
N SER A 65 -11.95 6.82 -2.83
CA SER A 65 -12.74 7.16 -4.03
C SER A 65 -14.12 6.49 -3.97
N VAL A 66 -15.19 7.27 -4.10
CA VAL A 66 -16.59 6.83 -4.06
C VAL A 66 -17.21 7.00 -5.43
N ARG A 67 -17.88 5.96 -5.94
CA ARG A 67 -18.52 5.95 -7.26
C ARG A 67 -19.88 6.64 -7.19
N LEU A 68 -20.18 7.53 -8.13
CA LEU A 68 -21.46 8.26 -8.17
C LEU A 68 -22.57 7.39 -8.79
N ASN A 69 -22.26 6.59 -9.82
CA ASN A 69 -23.23 5.75 -10.54
C ASN A 69 -24.48 6.55 -10.98
N GLY A 70 -24.30 7.78 -11.50
CA GLY A 70 -25.40 8.65 -11.92
C GLY A 70 -26.21 9.30 -10.77
N ARG A 71 -25.77 9.14 -9.52
CA ARG A 71 -26.34 9.86 -8.36
C ARG A 71 -25.54 11.12 -8.08
N ASP A 72 -26.17 12.10 -7.43
CA ASP A 72 -25.48 13.32 -6.99
C ASP A 72 -24.31 13.01 -6.06
N ALA A 73 -23.24 13.80 -6.21
CA ALA A 73 -22.02 13.67 -5.41
C ALA A 73 -22.29 13.71 -3.90
N ASN A 74 -23.22 14.58 -3.46
CA ASN A 74 -23.54 14.72 -2.04
C ASN A 74 -24.26 13.47 -1.49
N ILE A 75 -25.20 12.90 -2.26
CA ILE A 75 -25.93 11.69 -1.87
C ILE A 75 -24.98 10.50 -1.78
N ALA A 76 -24.12 10.31 -2.79
CA ALA A 76 -23.12 9.25 -2.80
C ALA A 76 -22.13 9.38 -1.62
N PHE A 77 -21.76 10.62 -1.26
CA PHE A 77 -20.93 10.90 -0.10
C PHE A 77 -21.62 10.55 1.23
N GLU A 78 -22.90 10.90 1.39
CA GLU A 78 -23.68 10.58 2.60
C GLU A 78 -23.87 9.07 2.77
N GLU A 79 -24.18 8.36 1.68
CA GLU A 79 -24.30 6.90 1.69
C GLU A 79 -22.96 6.23 2.06
N HIS A 80 -21.85 6.70 1.49
CA HIS A 80 -20.51 6.23 1.87
C HIS A 80 -20.22 6.46 3.36
N THR A 81 -20.60 7.64 3.87
CA THR A 81 -20.43 8.00 5.29
C THR A 81 -21.20 7.05 6.21
N LYS A 82 -22.42 6.65 5.81
CA LYS A 82 -23.27 5.71 6.56
C LYS A 82 -22.84 4.24 6.44
N SER A 83 -22.29 3.82 5.30
CA SER A 83 -22.06 2.40 4.97
C SER A 83 -20.65 1.87 5.24
N GLY A 84 -19.62 2.72 5.36
CA GLY A 84 -18.25 2.23 5.55
C GLY A 84 -17.12 3.25 5.38
N CYS A 85 -17.31 4.46 5.92
CA CYS A 85 -16.26 5.48 5.98
C CYS A 85 -15.38 5.28 7.22
N ASP A 86 -14.09 4.99 7.01
CA ASP A 86 -13.09 4.87 8.08
C ASP A 86 -12.11 6.07 8.06
N PRO A 87 -12.22 7.01 9.02
CA PRO A 87 -11.33 8.17 9.09
C PRO A 87 -9.85 7.85 9.30
N GLN A 88 -9.50 6.65 9.82
CA GLN A 88 -8.09 6.27 10.01
C GLN A 88 -7.33 6.18 8.68
N ASN A 89 -8.02 5.85 7.59
CA ASN A 89 -7.42 5.73 6.27
C ASN A 89 -6.84 7.06 5.76
N TYR A 90 -7.39 8.21 6.17
CA TYR A 90 -6.91 9.52 5.73
C TYR A 90 -5.43 9.73 6.06
N ASN A 91 -5.03 9.45 7.30
CA ASN A 91 -3.64 9.54 7.72
C ASN A 91 -2.76 8.56 6.95
N LYS A 92 -3.22 7.34 6.70
CA LYS A 92 -2.47 6.32 5.94
C LYS A 92 -2.19 6.78 4.49
N VAL A 93 -3.15 7.45 3.86
CA VAL A 93 -3.02 7.94 2.48
C VAL A 93 -2.14 9.20 2.39
N HIS A 94 -2.24 10.12 3.35
CA HIS A 94 -1.53 11.40 3.32
C HIS A 94 -0.15 11.38 4.01
N LYS A 95 0.02 10.62 5.09
CA LYS A 95 1.26 10.53 5.90
C LYS A 95 2.06 9.28 5.54
N LYS A 96 2.53 9.22 4.29
CA LYS A 96 3.45 8.17 3.83
C LYS A 96 4.82 8.33 4.50
N PRO A 97 5.47 7.22 4.92
CA PRO A 97 6.81 7.29 5.49
C PRO A 97 7.82 7.77 4.43
N ARG A 98 8.94 8.32 4.89
CA ARG A 98 10.06 8.69 4.01
C ARG A 98 11.11 7.59 3.99
N CYS A 99 11.95 7.61 2.96
CA CYS A 99 13.11 6.73 2.89
C CYS A 99 13.99 6.94 4.13
N PRO A 100 14.44 5.86 4.82
CA PRO A 100 15.28 5.96 6.01
C PRO A 100 16.70 6.47 5.75
N VAL A 101 17.15 6.47 4.48
CA VAL A 101 18.51 6.88 4.11
C VAL A 101 18.74 8.36 4.41
N HIS A 102 19.87 8.66 5.05
CA HIS A 102 20.24 10.02 5.40
C HIS A 102 20.30 10.93 4.15
N GLY A 103 19.67 12.11 4.22
CA GLY A 103 19.57 13.04 3.10
C GLY A 103 18.48 12.70 2.07
N CYS A 104 17.86 11.52 2.12
CA CYS A 104 16.77 11.17 1.21
C CYS A 104 15.42 11.77 1.66
N LYS A 105 14.84 12.63 0.83
CA LYS A 105 13.53 13.25 1.12
C LYS A 105 12.35 12.53 0.48
N GLU A 106 12.60 11.39 -0.18
CA GLU A 106 11.61 10.72 -1.00
C GLU A 106 10.56 9.97 -0.16
N LYS A 107 9.27 10.13 -0.50
CA LYS A 107 8.17 9.46 0.18
C LYS A 107 7.99 8.06 -0.38
N LEU A 108 7.89 7.08 0.52
CA LEU A 108 7.64 5.68 0.20
C LEU A 108 6.16 5.51 -0.15
N ALA A 109 5.88 5.57 -1.45
CA ALA A 109 4.58 5.21 -2.03
C ALA A 109 4.58 3.73 -2.44
N THR A 110 3.42 3.15 -2.72
CA THR A 110 3.29 1.74 -3.13
C THR A 110 4.22 1.37 -4.28
N ILE A 111 4.32 2.22 -5.29
CA ILE A 111 5.20 2.00 -6.45
C ILE A 111 6.68 2.25 -6.15
N ASN A 112 6.97 3.17 -5.24
CA ASN A 112 8.34 3.65 -4.99
C ASN A 112 8.99 2.97 -3.77
N THR A 113 8.37 1.95 -3.21
CA THR A 113 8.89 1.25 -2.03
C THR A 113 9.52 -0.06 -2.47
N TYR A 114 10.80 -0.22 -2.16
CA TYR A 114 11.51 -1.49 -2.27
C TYR A 114 11.81 -2.06 -0.89
N HIS A 115 11.68 -3.37 -0.75
CA HIS A 115 12.04 -4.09 0.47
C HIS A 115 13.37 -4.79 0.20
N CYS A 116 14.42 -4.39 0.92
CA CYS A 116 15.73 -5.02 0.78
C CYS A 116 15.65 -6.50 1.18
N LYS A 117 16.11 -7.42 0.31
CA LYS A 117 16.07 -8.86 0.57
C LYS A 117 17.01 -9.30 1.70
N LEU A 118 18.02 -8.48 2.00
CA LEU A 118 18.99 -8.73 3.05
C LEU A 118 18.45 -8.18 4.37
N CYS A 119 18.42 -6.85 4.56
CA CYS A 119 18.06 -6.24 5.84
C CYS A 119 16.55 -6.01 6.07
N GLN A 120 15.69 -6.28 5.08
CA GLN A 120 14.23 -6.04 5.12
C GLN A 120 13.81 -4.58 5.33
N GLN A 121 14.72 -3.62 5.21
CA GLN A 121 14.37 -2.19 5.27
C GLN A 121 13.57 -1.76 4.03
N ARG A 122 12.59 -0.88 4.27
CA ARG A 122 11.80 -0.22 3.22
C ARG A 122 12.51 1.04 2.77
N VAL A 123 12.98 1.03 1.53
CA VAL A 123 13.77 2.11 0.91
C VAL A 123 13.11 2.57 -0.37
N CYS A 124 13.47 3.75 -0.88
CA CYS A 124 12.97 4.20 -2.19
C CYS A 124 13.63 3.41 -3.32
N ILE A 125 13.08 3.46 -4.54
CA ILE A 125 13.68 2.74 -5.69
C ILE A 125 15.14 3.18 -5.94
N LYS A 126 15.46 4.46 -5.70
CA LYS A 126 16.83 4.98 -5.87
C LYS A 126 17.84 4.36 -4.91
N HIS A 127 17.39 3.89 -3.75
CA HIS A 127 18.24 3.26 -2.74
C HIS A 127 17.97 1.76 -2.61
N ARG A 128 17.53 1.14 -3.70
CA ARG A 128 17.21 -0.30 -3.78
C ARG A 128 18.44 -1.18 -3.54
N HIS A 129 19.64 -0.72 -3.89
CA HIS A 129 20.86 -1.52 -3.74
C HIS A 129 21.41 -1.43 -2.32
N ALA A 130 22.12 -2.49 -1.91
CA ALA A 130 22.62 -2.65 -0.53
C ALA A 130 23.57 -1.52 -0.11
N CYS A 131 24.39 -1.03 -1.05
CA CYS A 131 25.33 0.08 -0.84
C CYS A 131 24.64 1.41 -0.54
N ASP A 132 23.42 1.63 -1.06
CA ASP A 132 22.78 2.95 -1.03
C ASP A 132 22.11 3.30 0.30
N HIS A 133 21.86 2.30 1.15
CA HIS A 133 21.14 2.47 2.41
C HIS A 133 21.89 1.96 3.63
N GLY A 134 23.20 1.68 3.49
CA GLY A 134 24.01 1.14 4.59
C GLY A 134 23.44 -0.19 5.08
N CYS A 135 23.21 -1.13 4.15
CA CYS A 135 22.60 -2.41 4.47
C CYS A 135 23.44 -3.17 5.52
N ASP A 136 22.81 -3.48 6.66
CA ASP A 136 23.41 -4.35 7.66
C ASP A 136 23.27 -5.82 7.23
N GLU A 137 24.18 -6.24 6.35
CA GLU A 137 24.20 -7.59 5.77
C GLU A 137 24.51 -8.67 6.81
N THR A 138 25.24 -8.34 7.88
CA THR A 138 25.61 -9.30 8.93
C THR A 138 24.41 -9.64 9.81
N GLN A 139 23.60 -8.65 10.21
CA GLN A 139 22.33 -8.89 10.90
C GLN A 139 21.29 -9.57 10.00
N ALA A 140 21.32 -9.28 8.70
CA ALA A 140 20.47 -9.93 7.71
C ALA A 140 20.75 -11.44 7.61
N MET A 141 22.02 -11.82 7.46
CA MET A 141 22.43 -13.23 7.40
C MET A 141 22.13 -13.97 8.71
N ALA A 142 22.38 -13.34 9.86
CA ALA A 142 22.05 -13.93 11.16
C ALA A 142 20.54 -14.24 11.31
N LYS A 143 19.66 -13.33 10.87
CA LYS A 143 18.21 -13.55 10.85
C LYS A 143 17.79 -14.67 9.91
N GLN A 144 18.43 -14.79 8.75
CA GLN A 144 18.13 -15.86 7.79
C GLN A 144 18.53 -17.24 8.32
N LEU A 145 19.69 -17.36 8.95
CA LEU A 145 20.15 -18.59 9.60
C LEU A 145 19.26 -18.99 10.78
N ALA A 146 18.82 -18.02 11.58
CA ALA A 146 17.89 -18.27 12.69
C ALA A 146 16.52 -18.75 12.18
N ALA A 147 16.00 -18.17 11.10
CA ALA A 147 14.73 -18.57 10.48
C ALA A 147 14.80 -19.96 9.83
N ALA A 148 15.91 -20.30 9.17
CA ALA A 148 16.15 -21.64 8.62
C ALA A 148 16.23 -22.70 9.74
N SER A 149 16.92 -22.39 10.84
CA SER A 149 17.04 -23.27 12.01
C SER A 149 15.70 -23.47 12.76
N ALA A 150 14.82 -22.46 12.76
CA ALA A 150 13.47 -22.58 13.33
C ALA A 150 12.55 -23.47 12.48
N ARG A 151 12.69 -23.42 11.14
CA ARG A 151 11.93 -24.26 10.20
C ARG A 151 12.28 -25.75 10.33
N GLN A 152 13.56 -26.08 10.53
CA GLN A 152 13.98 -27.47 10.80
C GLN A 152 13.40 -28.01 12.12
N ARG A 153 13.33 -27.18 13.17
CA ARG A 153 12.71 -27.56 14.45
C ARG A 153 11.19 -27.73 14.36
N GLY A 154 10.50 -26.92 13.54
CA GLY A 154 9.06 -27.07 13.29
C GLY A 154 8.69 -28.38 12.58
N PHE A 155 9.52 -28.83 11.63
CA PHE A 155 9.34 -30.12 10.95
C PHE A 155 9.57 -31.32 11.89
N LEU A 156 10.60 -31.27 12.74
CA LEU A 156 10.87 -32.30 13.77
C LEU A 156 9.83 -32.34 14.91
N GLY A 157 9.19 -31.21 15.22
CA GLY A 157 8.11 -31.13 16.20
C GLY A 157 6.79 -31.76 15.71
N GLN A 158 6.52 -31.71 14.40
CA GLN A 158 5.30 -32.27 13.81
C GLN A 158 5.36 -33.81 13.72
N VAL A 159 6.53 -34.39 13.46
CA VAL A 159 6.73 -35.86 13.44
C VAL A 159 6.67 -36.48 14.85
N GLN A 160 7.07 -35.75 15.90
CA GLN A 160 6.94 -36.24 17.28
C GLN A 160 5.52 -36.20 17.82
N SER A 161 4.62 -35.36 17.29
CA SER A 161 3.20 -35.34 17.67
C SER A 161 2.38 -36.45 16.99
N ALA A 162 2.82 -36.93 15.81
CA ALA A 162 2.18 -38.05 15.12
C ALA A 162 2.45 -39.42 15.80
N LEU A 163 3.51 -39.54 16.59
CA LEU A 163 3.86 -40.78 17.31
C LEU A 163 3.20 -40.90 18.70
N ARG A 164 2.41 -39.90 19.14
CA ARG A 164 1.76 -39.89 20.47
C ARG A 164 0.32 -40.38 20.45
N PHE A 165 -0.20 -40.76 19.28
CA PHE A 165 -1.60 -41.21 19.09
C PHE A 165 -1.79 -42.73 19.24
N SER A 166 -0.84 -43.44 19.85
CA SER A 166 -0.94 -44.89 20.07
C SER A 166 -0.47 -45.30 21.46
N ALA A 167 -1.06 -44.73 22.51
CA ALA A 167 -1.12 -45.35 23.83
C ALA A 167 -2.22 -44.65 24.65
N GLY A 168 -3.41 -45.24 24.68
CA GLY A 168 -4.44 -44.84 25.61
C GLY A 168 -4.13 -45.36 27.02
N SER A 169 -4.28 -44.48 28.02
CA SER A 169 -4.88 -44.78 29.33
C SER A 169 -4.75 -43.56 30.24
N SER A 170 -5.89 -43.10 30.77
CA SER A 170 -6.01 -42.12 31.86
C SER A 170 -5.19 -42.52 33.10
N PRO A 171 -4.86 -41.58 34.02
CA PRO A 171 -5.84 -41.24 35.07
C PRO A 171 -5.87 -39.75 35.46
N ALA A 172 -6.68 -39.49 36.48
CA ALA A 172 -7.27 -38.24 36.92
C ALA A 172 -6.41 -37.37 37.86
N ALA A 173 -6.95 -36.16 38.08
CA ALA A 173 -6.91 -35.32 39.28
C ALA A 173 -5.58 -34.67 39.72
N ALA A 174 -5.57 -33.33 39.75
CA ALA A 174 -5.10 -32.54 40.89
C ALA A 174 -5.56 -31.07 40.78
N MET A 175 -6.28 -30.61 41.81
CA MET A 175 -6.56 -29.21 42.13
C MET A 175 -5.29 -28.50 42.59
N GLY A 176 -5.20 -27.18 42.36
CA GLY A 176 -4.16 -26.34 42.96
C GLY A 176 -4.43 -24.84 42.75
N SER A 177 -4.95 -24.19 43.79
CA SER A 177 -5.12 -22.75 43.93
C SER A 177 -3.78 -22.00 44.07
N GLY A 178 -3.69 -20.78 43.54
CA GLY A 178 -2.59 -19.85 43.83
C GLY A 178 -2.95 -18.40 43.50
N LYS A 179 -3.29 -17.62 44.53
CA LYS A 179 -3.40 -16.15 44.48
C LYS A 179 -2.01 -15.52 44.46
N GLY A 180 -1.84 -14.41 43.75
CA GLY A 180 -0.66 -13.55 43.84
C GLY A 180 -0.90 -12.19 43.18
N ALA A 181 -1.03 -11.16 44.01
CA ALA A 181 -1.14 -9.75 43.64
C ALA A 181 0.23 -9.03 43.72
N VAL A 182 0.24 -7.73 43.37
CA VAL A 182 1.27 -6.67 43.48
C VAL A 182 2.25 -6.59 42.29
N ALA A 183 2.70 -5.43 41.79
CA ALA A 183 2.53 -4.03 42.15
C ALA A 183 2.73 -3.14 40.90
N ALA A 184 2.13 -1.95 40.94
CA ALA A 184 2.40 -0.84 40.02
C ALA A 184 3.80 -0.23 40.26
N ALA A 185 4.42 0.28 39.19
CA ALA A 185 5.47 1.29 39.28
C ALA A 185 5.10 2.47 38.38
N LEU A 186 4.88 3.61 39.03
CA LEU A 186 4.72 4.94 38.46
C LEU A 186 6.10 5.47 38.02
N GLY A 187 6.16 6.14 36.88
CA GLY A 187 7.32 6.89 36.40
C GLY A 187 6.87 8.23 35.82
N ALA A 188 7.49 9.30 36.30
CA ALA A 188 7.02 10.67 36.30
C ALA A 188 6.94 11.38 34.93
N SER A 189 5.98 12.30 34.86
CA SER A 189 5.67 13.19 33.74
C SER A 189 6.74 14.27 33.55
N ASP A 190 7.26 14.41 32.33
CA ASP A 190 8.06 15.57 31.91
C ASP A 190 7.13 16.60 31.23
N ALA A 191 6.95 17.75 31.88
CA ALA A 191 5.97 18.79 31.57
C ALA A 191 6.43 19.74 30.44
N GLY A 192 6.96 19.19 29.35
CA GLY A 192 7.54 19.99 28.26
C GLY A 192 6.75 20.10 26.96
N ASN A 193 5.81 19.18 26.68
CA ASN A 193 5.30 19.04 25.30
C ASN A 193 3.81 18.73 25.21
N THR A 194 2.97 19.59 25.78
CA THR A 194 1.53 19.55 25.52
C THR A 194 1.17 20.36 24.28
N VAL A 195 0.14 19.92 23.57
CA VAL A 195 -0.38 20.54 22.34
C VAL A 195 -0.80 22.01 22.57
N LYS A 196 -1.18 22.35 23.81
CA LYS A 196 -1.52 23.72 24.22
C LYS A 196 -0.31 24.67 24.17
N GLY A 197 0.84 24.24 24.68
CA GLY A 197 2.06 25.07 24.68
C GLY A 197 2.61 25.39 23.29
N SER A 198 2.30 24.56 22.28
CA SER A 198 2.64 24.85 20.87
C SER A 198 1.66 25.82 20.19
N ALA A 199 0.41 25.88 20.66
CA ALA A 199 -0.58 26.83 20.15
C ALA A 199 -0.33 28.25 20.69
N GLU A 200 0.05 28.38 21.96
CA GLU A 200 0.35 29.68 22.58
C GLU A 200 1.60 30.35 21.99
N ARG A 201 2.66 29.59 21.69
CA ARG A 201 3.86 30.12 21.01
C ARG A 201 3.57 30.64 19.60
N ARG A 202 2.70 29.98 18.84
CA ARG A 202 2.27 30.49 17.51
C ARG A 202 1.46 31.77 17.64
N LYS A 203 0.62 31.89 18.67
CA LYS A 203 -0.19 33.09 18.90
C LYS A 203 0.68 34.29 19.29
N GLN A 204 1.71 34.08 20.11
CA GLN A 204 2.68 35.11 20.48
C GLN A 204 3.55 35.56 19.30
N MET A 205 3.99 34.65 18.42
CA MET A 205 4.76 35.02 17.22
C MET A 205 3.95 35.82 16.19
N LEU A 206 2.64 35.58 16.09
CA LEU A 206 1.76 36.33 15.19
C LEU A 206 1.45 37.73 15.73
N GLN A 207 1.33 37.89 17.05
CA GLN A 207 1.14 39.21 17.67
C GLN A 207 2.40 40.09 17.54
N ALA A 208 3.60 39.51 17.66
CA ALA A 208 4.85 40.26 17.49
C ALA A 208 5.11 40.78 16.06
N GLN A 209 4.44 40.21 15.06
CA GLN A 209 4.53 40.67 13.66
C GLN A 209 3.56 41.81 13.32
N GLN A 210 2.61 42.12 14.21
CA GLN A 210 1.59 43.16 13.97
C GLN A 210 1.87 44.48 14.70
N SER A 211 2.93 44.53 15.51
CA SER A 211 3.34 45.71 16.27
C SER A 211 4.65 46.33 15.77
N GLY A 212 4.96 46.16 14.48
CA GLY A 212 6.08 46.80 13.79
C GLY A 212 5.57 47.63 12.62
#